data_AF-A0A512D343-F1
#
_entry.id   AF-A0A512D343-F1
#
_cell.length_a   1.000
_cell.length_b   1.000
_cell.length_c   1.000
_cell.angle_alpha   90.00
_cell.angle_beta   90.00
_cell.angle_gamma   90.00
#
_symmetry.space_group_name_H-M   'P 1'
#
loop_
_entity.id
_entity.type
_entity.pdbx_description
1 polymer ?
#
loop_
_entity_poly.entity_id
_entity_poly.type
_entity_poly.pdbx_seq_one_letter_code
_entity_poly.pdbx_strand_id
1 'polypeptide(L)'
;MPIALNSLVALAVAGLTEVGRDTTRTWLAATPGAEVVDITNQGFSLVIHVRAPGTLPPTTTLMSDLSGRLPGGIPVVLERSVGESVDLGTTS
;
A
#
# COMPACT_ATOMS: atom_id res chain seq x y z
N MET A 1 6.25 -18.84 -24.50
CA MET A 1 5.42 -18.70 -23.29
C MET A 1 4.03 -18.27 -23.73
N PRO A 2 2.96 -19.07 -23.56
CA PRO A 2 1.62 -18.64 -23.92
C PRO A 2 1.20 -17.49 -23.00
N ILE A 3 0.37 -16.58 -23.53
CA ILE A 3 -0.17 -15.41 -22.81
C ILE A 3 -0.83 -15.81 -21.47
N ALA A 4 -1.33 -17.04 -21.34
CA ALA A 4 -1.95 -17.56 -20.13
C ALA A 4 -1.04 -17.58 -18.87
N LEU A 5 0.28 -17.81 -19.00
CA LEU A 5 1.13 -17.88 -17.80
C LEU A 5 1.43 -16.49 -17.21
N ASN A 6 1.61 -15.47 -18.06
CA ASN A 6 1.88 -14.11 -17.60
C ASN A 6 0.65 -13.48 -16.92
N SER A 7 -0.56 -13.78 -17.41
CA SER A 7 -1.79 -13.25 -16.81
C SER A 7 -2.04 -13.75 -15.38
N LEU A 8 -1.74 -15.02 -15.09
CA LEU A 8 -1.89 -15.57 -13.73
C LEU A 8 -0.95 -14.90 -12.73
N VAL A 9 0.30 -14.64 -13.13
CA VAL A 9 1.27 -13.92 -12.31
C VAL A 9 0.80 -12.48 -12.07
N ALA A 10 0.32 -11.79 -13.10
CA ALA A 10 -0.20 -10.43 -12.97
C ALA A 10 -1.41 -10.35 -12.03
N LEU A 11 -2.33 -11.31 -12.11
CA LEU A 11 -3.49 -11.40 -11.20
C LEU A 11 -3.06 -11.67 -9.76
N ALA A 12 -2.08 -12.55 -9.54
CA ALA A 12 -1.53 -12.79 -8.20
C ALA A 12 -0.92 -11.51 -7.61
N VAL A 13 -0.11 -10.78 -8.40
CA VAL A 13 0.47 -9.49 -7.98
C VAL A 13 -0.61 -8.45 -7.69
N ALA A 14 -1.65 -8.37 -8.53
CA ALA A 14 -2.78 -7.46 -8.31
C ALA A 14 -3.52 -7.79 -7.00
N GLY A 15 -3.76 -9.07 -6.71
CA GLY A 15 -4.39 -9.50 -5.46
C GLY A 15 -3.56 -9.13 -4.22
N LEU A 16 -2.25 -9.32 -4.26
CA LEU A 16 -1.35 -8.91 -3.16
C LEU A 16 -1.34 -7.40 -2.96
N THR A 17 -1.36 -6.65 -4.06
CA THR A 17 -1.41 -5.17 -4.03
C THR A 17 -2.71 -4.70 -3.39
N GLU A 18 -3.84 -5.34 -3.71
CA GLU A 18 -5.14 -5.01 -3.12
C GLU A 18 -5.20 -5.33 -1.62
N VAL A 19 -4.68 -6.49 -1.22
CA VAL A 19 -4.56 -6.85 0.21
C VAL A 19 -3.70 -5.83 0.97
N GLY A 20 -2.57 -5.43 0.38
CA GLY A 20 -1.72 -4.37 0.93
C GLY A 20 -2.46 -3.04 1.06
N ARG A 21 -3.26 -2.68 0.05
CA ARG A 21 -4.01 -1.42 0.00
C ARG A 21 -5.10 -1.35 1.06
N ASP A 22 -5.91 -2.40 1.17
CA ASP A 22 -6.98 -2.49 2.16
C ASP A 22 -6.40 -2.42 3.58
N THR A 23 -5.40 -3.27 3.87
CA THR A 23 -4.78 -3.34 5.19
C THR A 23 -4.12 -2.02 5.58
N THR A 24 -3.40 -1.38 4.65
CA THR A 24 -2.76 -0.08 4.91
C THR A 24 -3.79 1.03 5.12
N ARG A 25 -4.89 1.05 4.36
CA ARG A 25 -5.97 2.02 4.56
C ARG A 25 -6.60 1.89 5.94
N THR A 26 -6.89 0.67 6.39
CA THR A 26 -7.43 0.43 7.73
C THR A 26 -6.45 0.91 8.80
N TRP A 27 -5.17 0.59 8.65
CA TRP A 27 -4.13 1.04 9.58
C TRP A 27 -4.02 2.58 9.62
N LEU A 28 -4.05 3.26 8.47
CA LEU A 28 -4.01 4.73 8.38
C LEU A 28 -5.27 5.43 8.89
N ALA A 29 -6.38 4.73 9.11
CA ALA A 29 -7.62 5.36 9.59
C ALA A 29 -7.46 6.04 10.96
N ALA A 30 -6.44 5.65 11.74
CA ALA A 30 -6.08 6.29 13.00
C ALA A 30 -5.31 7.63 12.83
N THR A 31 -4.88 7.97 11.62
CA THR A 31 -4.10 9.18 11.32
C THR A 31 -4.88 10.11 10.39
N PRO A 32 -5.50 11.17 10.92
CA PRO A 32 -6.24 12.14 10.12
C PRO A 32 -5.38 12.75 9.00
N GLY A 33 -5.93 12.83 7.80
CA GLY A 33 -5.25 13.36 6.62
C GLY A 33 -4.16 12.45 6.04
N ALA A 34 -4.00 11.22 6.53
CA ALA A 34 -3.13 10.23 5.91
C ALA A 34 -3.85 9.44 4.81
N GLU A 35 -3.09 9.08 3.77
CA GLU A 35 -3.60 8.34 2.63
C GLU A 35 -2.54 7.38 2.05
N VAL A 36 -3.03 6.32 1.43
CA VAL A 36 -2.22 5.45 0.58
C VAL A 36 -2.09 6.11 -0.79
N VAL A 37 -0.88 6.52 -1.15
CA VAL A 37 -0.59 7.12 -2.46
C VAL A 37 -0.49 6.02 -3.50
N ASP A 38 0.35 5.03 -3.24
CA ASP A 38 0.57 3.92 -4.16
C ASP A 38 1.06 2.68 -3.42
N ILE A 39 0.91 1.52 -4.06
CA ILE A 39 1.54 0.28 -3.64
C ILE A 39 2.09 -0.41 -4.88
N THR A 40 3.40 -0.64 -4.89
CA THR A 40 4.10 -1.23 -6.03
C THR A 40 4.75 -2.55 -5.64
N ASN A 41 4.96 -3.40 -6.64
CA ASN A 41 5.82 -4.58 -6.49
C ASN A 41 7.17 -4.27 -7.17
N GLN A 42 8.24 -4.26 -6.38
CA GLN A 42 9.60 -4.07 -6.86
C GLN A 42 10.42 -5.33 -6.57
N GLY A 43 10.61 -6.17 -7.60
CA GLY A 43 11.42 -7.39 -7.47
C GLY A 43 10.92 -8.34 -6.38
N PHE A 44 9.61 -8.56 -6.28
CA PHE A 44 8.93 -9.33 -5.23
C PHE A 44 8.86 -8.69 -3.84
N SER A 45 9.24 -7.42 -3.71
CA SER A 45 9.00 -6.62 -2.50
C SER A 45 7.74 -5.77 -2.67
N LEU A 46 6.87 -5.78 -1.66
CA LEU A 46 5.70 -4.90 -1.61
C LEU A 46 6.14 -3.54 -1.04
N VAL A 47 6.20 -2.52 -1.89
CA VAL A 47 6.56 -1.16 -1.50
C VAL A 47 5.28 -0.35 -1.34
N ILE A 48 5.02 0.10 -0.12
CA ILE A 48 3.83 0.85 0.27
C ILE A 48 4.21 2.31 0.39
N HIS A 49 3.63 3.16 -0.45
CA HIS A 49 3.85 4.61 -0.40
C HIS A 49 2.66 5.28 0.27
N VAL A 50 2.92 5.92 1.40
CA VAL A 50 1.91 6.68 2.16
C VAL A 50 2.27 8.15 2.21
N ARG A 51 1.24 8.98 2.28
CA ARG A 51 1.35 10.40 2.61
C ARG A 51 0.66 10.60 3.94
N ALA A 52 1.34 11.25 4.88
CA ALA A 52 0.74 11.57 6.18
C ALA A 52 1.31 12.87 6.76
N PRO A 53 0.47 13.83 7.16
CA PRO A 53 0.94 15.10 7.74
C PRO A 53 1.57 14.91 9.13
N GLY A 54 1.12 13.89 9.87
CA GLY A 54 1.56 13.60 11.23
C GLY A 54 2.30 12.27 11.40
N THR A 55 2.44 11.86 12.65
CA THR A 55 3.03 10.56 13.03
C THR A 55 2.12 9.42 12.56
N LEU A 56 2.76 8.39 12.01
CA LEU A 56 2.07 7.17 11.59
C LEU A 56 1.76 6.29 12.80
N PRO A 57 0.73 5.42 12.73
CA PRO A 57 0.52 4.41 13.75
C PRO A 57 1.72 3.44 13.81
N PRO A 58 1.83 2.59 14.85
CA PRO A 58 2.93 1.64 14.94
C PRO A 58 3.01 0.72 13.71
N THR A 59 4.18 0.65 13.09
CA THR A 59 4.43 -0.18 11.90
C THR A 59 4.38 -1.67 12.20
N THR A 60 4.59 -2.06 13.46
CA THR A 60 4.44 -3.45 13.93
C THR A 60 3.01 -3.96 13.77
N THR A 61 2.01 -3.10 14.00
CA THR A 61 0.60 -3.45 13.80
C THR A 61 0.30 -3.69 12.33
N LEU A 62 0.76 -2.78 11.46
CA LEU A 62 0.65 -2.94 10.01
C LEU A 62 1.30 -4.25 9.53
N MET A 63 2.53 -4.52 9.97
CA MET A 63 3.23 -5.74 9.58
C MET A 63 2.54 -7.00 10.10
N SER A 64 1.97 -6.98 11.32
CA SER A 64 1.18 -8.07 11.86
C SER A 64 -0.03 -8.37 10.99
N ASP A 65 -0.81 -7.34 10.64
CA ASP A 65 -2.02 -7.49 9.82
C ASP A 65 -1.68 -7.97 8.39
N LEU A 66 -0.61 -7.43 7.80
CA LEU A 66 -0.11 -7.88 6.50
C LEU A 66 0.37 -9.34 6.55
N SER A 67 1.08 -9.74 7.59
CA SER A 67 1.58 -11.12 7.73
C SER A 67 0.47 -12.17 7.86
N GLY A 68 -0.71 -11.77 8.35
CA GLY A 68 -1.89 -12.64 8.41
C GLY A 68 -2.60 -12.82 7.07
N ARG A 69 -2.29 -11.98 6.06
CA ARG A 69 -3.01 -11.94 4.77
C ARG A 69 -2.12 -12.14 3.55
N LEU A 70 -0.82 -11.85 3.65
CA LEU A 70 0.17 -12.05 2.60
C LEU A 70 0.85 -13.42 2.73
N PRO A 71 1.29 -14.02 1.61
CA PRO A 71 2.20 -15.16 1.65
C PRO A 71 3.48 -14.84 2.44
N GLY A 72 3.98 -15.84 3.17
CA GLY A 72 5.22 -15.70 3.92
C GLY A 72 6.44 -15.42 3.03
N GLY A 73 7.41 -14.70 3.58
CA GLY A 73 8.69 -14.40 2.90
C GLY A 73 8.66 -13.23 1.93
N ILE A 74 7.54 -12.51 1.82
CA ILE A 74 7.45 -11.27 1.02
C ILE A 74 8.05 -10.11 1.82
N PRO A 75 9.11 -9.44 1.34
CA PRO A 75 9.60 -8.22 1.96
C PRO A 75 8.59 -7.09 1.80
N VAL A 76 8.38 -6.32 2.87
CA VAL A 76 7.49 -5.14 2.86
C VAL A 76 8.31 -3.91 3.22
N VAL A 77 8.21 -2.87 2.40
CA VAL A 77 8.85 -1.57 2.62
C VAL A 77 7.75 -0.53 2.74
N LEU A 78 7.84 0.32 3.75
CA LEU A 78 6.94 1.47 3.92
C LEU A 78 7.72 2.75 3.68
N GLU A 79 7.31 3.50 2.67
CA GLU A 79 7.82 4.84 2.39
C GLU A 79 6.77 5.87 2.78
N ARG A 80 7.17 6.81 3.64
CA ARG A 80 6.34 7.94 4.03
C ARG A 80 6.84 9.20 3.38
N SER A 81 5.93 9.92 2.75
CA SER A 81 6.11 11.33 2.38
C SER A 81 5.24 12.26 3.24
N VAL A 82 5.69 13.50 3.35
CA VAL A 82 4.84 14.62 3.77
C VAL A 82 4.42 15.36 2.50
N GLY A 83 3.12 15.56 2.32
CA GLY A 83 2.58 16.28 1.16
C GLY A 83 1.76 17.47 1.61
N GLU A 84 1.67 18.45 0.73
CA GLU A 84 0.79 19.61 0.87
C GLU A 84 -0.45 19.40 -0.02
N SER A 85 -1.63 19.60 0.55
CA SER A 85 -2.89 19.64 -0.21
C SER A 85 -3.30 21.08 -0.39
N VAL A 86 -3.39 21.53 -1.63
CA VAL A 86 -3.86 22.87 -2.01
C VAL A 86 -5.26 22.72 -2.62
N ASP A 87 -6.26 23.31 -1.98
CA ASP A 87 -7.63 23.39 -2.54
C ASP A 87 -7.66 24.39 -3.70
N LEU A 88 -8.03 23.93 -4.89
CA LEU A 88 -8.10 24.74 -6.11
C LEU A 88 -9.53 25.17 -6.46
N GLY A 89 -10.55 24.78 -5.68
CA GLY A 89 -11.95 25.03 -5.97
C GLY A 89 -12.53 24.10 -7.06
N THR A 90 -13.71 24.47 -7.59
CA THR A 90 -14.43 23.70 -8.63
C THR A 90 -14.39 24.38 -9.99
N THR A 91 -14.20 23.59 -11.06
CA THR A 91 -14.33 24.07 -12.45
C THR A 91 -15.79 24.20 -12.85
N SER A 92 -16.14 25.25 -13.59
CA SER A 92 -17.48 25.50 -14.16
C SER A 92 -17.63 24.92 -15.56
#